data_AF-T2SIU7-F1
#
_entry.id   AF-T2SIU7-F1
#
_cell.length_a   1.000
_cell.length_b   1.000
_cell.length_c   1.000
_cell.angle_alpha   90.00
_cell.angle_beta   90.00
_cell.angle_gamma   90.00
#
_symmetry.space_group_name_H-M   'P 1'
#
loop_
_entity.id
_entity.type
_entity.pdbx_description
1 polymer ?
#
loop_
_entity_poly.entity_id
_entity_poly.type
_entity_poly.pdbx_seq_one_letter_code
_entity_poly.pdbx_strand_id
1 'polypeptide(L)'
;MLDIWIDMIICIFYLLFFTTPYIVGDILQLKFIRQKLCEKPVLLPQKDYEEAGNYAIRKMQLSIISQILDGIIFAGWVFFGLTHLEDLTHYLNLPETLGYLVFALLFLAIQSVLALPISYYTTMHLDKEFGFSKVSLSLFFKDFFKGLSLTLGVGLLLIYTLTMIIEHVEHWEISSFFVVFVFMILANLFYPKIAQLFNQFTPLNNRDLESQIEGMMDKVGFKSEGIFVMDASKRDGRLNAYFGGLGKNKRVVLFDTLISKVGTEGLLAILGHELGHFKNKDLLKSLGIMGGLLALVFALIAHLPPLVFEGFNVSQTPASLIAILLLFLPVFSFYAMPLIGFFSRKNEYNADKFGASLSSKEVLAKALVSIVSENKAFPYSHPFYVFLHFTHPPLLERLKALDYEIE
;
A
#
# COMPACT_ATOMS: atom_id res chain seq x y z
N MET A 1 20.68 22.89 -27.97
CA MET A 1 21.81 22.67 -27.01
C MET A 1 21.42 23.01 -25.58
N LEU A 2 20.30 23.70 -25.33
CA LEU A 2 19.68 23.85 -24.01
C LEU A 2 18.77 22.66 -23.62
N ASP A 3 18.30 21.87 -24.59
CA ASP A 3 17.31 20.80 -24.36
C ASP A 3 17.87 19.58 -23.57
N ILE A 4 19.18 19.27 -23.71
CA ILE A 4 19.84 18.12 -23.07
C ILE A 4 20.10 18.34 -21.56
N TRP A 5 19.80 19.53 -21.03
CA TRP A 5 20.06 19.81 -19.62
C TRP A 5 18.81 19.67 -18.74
N ILE A 6 17.61 19.84 -19.29
CA ILE A 6 16.38 19.91 -18.49
C ILE A 6 15.92 18.51 -18.08
N ASP A 7 15.93 17.56 -19.02
CA ASP A 7 15.73 16.12 -18.78
C ASP A 7 16.70 15.58 -17.71
N MET A 8 17.99 15.95 -17.81
CA MET A 8 19.02 15.63 -16.81
C MET A 8 18.72 16.26 -15.45
N ILE A 9 18.29 17.53 -15.41
CA ILE A 9 17.92 18.20 -14.16
C ILE A 9 16.75 17.49 -13.48
N ILE A 10 15.72 17.09 -14.23
CA ILE A 10 14.57 16.34 -13.70
C ILE A 10 15.04 15.01 -13.09
N CYS A 11 15.89 14.27 -13.81
CA CYS A 11 16.44 13.00 -13.30
C CYS A 11 17.33 13.18 -12.07
N ILE A 12 18.18 14.21 -12.06
CA ILE A 12 19.04 14.55 -10.92
C ILE A 12 18.18 14.94 -9.71
N PHE A 13 17.13 15.73 -9.92
CA PHE A 13 16.21 16.11 -8.86
C PHE A 13 15.50 14.89 -8.27
N TYR A 14 14.94 14.01 -9.12
CA TYR A 14 14.31 12.76 -8.68
C TYR A 14 15.29 11.88 -7.89
N LEU A 15 16.53 11.73 -8.38
CA LEU A 15 17.57 10.96 -7.71
C LEU A 15 17.94 11.55 -6.35
N LEU A 16 18.20 12.85 -6.29
CA LEU A 16 18.70 13.52 -5.08
C LEU A 16 17.63 13.65 -4.00
N PHE A 17 16.39 13.96 -4.39
CA PHE A 17 15.32 14.27 -3.45
C PHE A 17 14.42 13.08 -3.14
N PHE A 18 14.36 12.06 -3.99
CA PHE A 18 13.54 10.88 -3.73
C PHE A 18 14.36 9.60 -3.60
N THR A 19 15.04 9.15 -4.67
CA THR A 19 15.71 7.85 -4.68
C THR A 19 16.79 7.74 -3.60
N THR A 20 17.64 8.75 -3.48
CA THR A 20 18.76 8.77 -2.52
C THR A 20 18.29 8.75 -1.06
N PRO A 21 17.43 9.67 -0.59
CA PRO A 21 16.99 9.65 0.80
C PRO A 21 16.18 8.39 1.15
N TYR A 22 15.42 7.83 0.19
CA TYR A 22 14.76 6.55 0.39
C TYR A 22 15.78 5.42 0.63
N ILE A 23 16.78 5.28 -0.27
CA ILE A 23 17.84 4.27 -0.13
C ILE A 23 18.64 4.47 1.15
N VAL A 24 18.91 5.71 1.56
CA VAL A 24 19.58 6.01 2.83
C VAL A 24 18.75 5.48 4.01
N GLY A 25 17.43 5.68 4.00
CA GLY A 25 16.51 5.10 4.97
C GLY A 25 16.63 3.57 5.05
N ASP A 26 16.59 2.89 3.91
CA ASP A 26 16.72 1.43 3.82
C ASP A 26 18.10 0.94 4.29
N ILE A 27 19.20 1.65 3.97
CA ILE A 27 20.56 1.29 4.41
C ILE A 27 20.68 1.43 5.93
N LEU A 28 20.13 2.49 6.51
CA LEU A 28 20.12 2.68 7.96
C LEU A 28 19.37 1.55 8.66
N GLN A 29 18.20 1.19 8.14
CA GLN A 29 17.41 0.06 8.64
C GLN A 29 18.18 -1.27 8.51
N LEU A 30 18.78 -1.53 7.36
CA LEU A 30 19.54 -2.75 7.09
C LEU A 30 20.73 -2.90 8.05
N LYS A 31 21.50 -1.82 8.27
CA LYS A 31 22.61 -1.81 9.23
C LYS A 31 22.11 -2.03 10.66
N PHE A 32 21.00 -1.40 11.01
CA PHE A 32 20.40 -1.53 12.34
C PHE A 32 19.92 -2.96 12.63
N ILE A 33 19.24 -3.61 11.66
CA ILE A 33 18.83 -5.01 11.81
C ILE A 33 20.04 -5.92 11.98
N ARG A 34 21.09 -5.76 11.16
CA ARG A 34 22.32 -6.55 11.28
C ARG A 34 22.96 -6.41 12.65
N GLN A 35 23.01 -5.20 13.19
CA GLN A 35 23.52 -4.97 14.53
C GLN A 35 22.66 -5.67 15.59
N LYS A 36 21.33 -5.55 15.50
CA LYS A 36 20.38 -6.15 16.46
C LYS A 36 20.29 -7.67 16.39
N LEU A 37 20.67 -8.28 15.27
CA LEU A 37 20.81 -9.72 15.14
C LEU A 37 22.00 -10.28 15.93
N CYS A 38 23.01 -9.46 16.24
CA CYS A 38 24.14 -9.86 17.07
C CYS A 38 23.86 -9.74 18.58
N GLU A 39 22.73 -9.15 18.96
CA GLU A 39 22.29 -9.02 20.35
C GLU A 39 21.41 -10.22 20.75
N LYS A 40 21.06 -10.34 22.04
CA LYS A 40 20.15 -11.39 22.50
C LYS A 40 18.77 -11.23 21.82
N PRO A 41 18.14 -12.33 21.39
CA PRO A 41 16.76 -12.31 20.89
C PRO A 41 15.81 -11.71 21.91
N VAL A 42 14.75 -11.10 21.39
CA VAL A 42 13.66 -10.51 22.19
C VAL A 42 12.34 -10.94 21.58
N LEU A 43 11.34 -11.29 22.41
CA LEU A 43 10.01 -11.81 22.05
C LEU A 43 9.96 -13.15 21.31
N LEU A 44 10.97 -13.46 20.51
CA LEU A 44 11.01 -14.63 19.64
C LEU A 44 12.10 -15.60 20.09
N PRO A 45 11.87 -16.92 19.98
CA PRO A 45 12.94 -17.90 20.10
C PRO A 45 14.10 -17.59 19.15
N GLN A 46 15.33 -17.96 19.52
CA GLN A 46 16.56 -17.67 18.76
C GLN A 46 16.40 -17.92 17.25
N LYS A 47 15.86 -19.10 16.89
CA LYS A 47 15.67 -19.50 15.50
C LYS A 47 14.73 -18.56 14.74
N ASP A 48 13.58 -18.23 15.33
CA ASP A 48 12.56 -17.40 14.68
C ASP A 48 13.01 -15.94 14.61
N TYR A 49 13.76 -15.48 15.62
CA TYR A 49 14.37 -14.15 15.63
C TYR A 49 15.41 -13.98 14.51
N GLU A 50 16.28 -14.97 14.33
CA GLU A 50 17.25 -14.99 13.22
C GLU A 50 16.55 -15.05 11.87
N GLU A 51 15.51 -15.87 11.73
CA GLU A 51 14.75 -15.98 10.49
C GLU A 51 14.03 -14.67 10.15
N ALA A 52 13.37 -14.02 11.13
CA ALA A 52 12.73 -12.73 10.96
C ALA A 52 13.72 -11.63 10.56
N GLY A 53 14.91 -11.59 11.19
CA GLY A 53 15.94 -10.62 10.85
C GLY A 53 16.56 -10.88 9.47
N ASN A 54 16.80 -12.14 9.11
CA ASN A 54 17.27 -12.51 7.77
C ASN A 54 16.25 -12.12 6.70
N TYR A 55 14.96 -12.40 6.91
CA TYR A 55 13.89 -11.95 6.01
C TYR A 55 13.90 -10.42 5.86
N ALA A 56 13.95 -9.69 6.98
CA ALA A 56 13.98 -8.23 6.98
C ALA A 56 15.20 -7.69 6.21
N ILE A 57 16.40 -8.27 6.38
CA ILE A 57 17.60 -7.89 5.63
C ILE A 57 17.40 -8.12 4.13
N ARG A 58 16.91 -9.30 3.73
CA ARG A 58 16.70 -9.64 2.31
C ARG A 58 15.66 -8.72 1.67
N LYS A 59 14.62 -8.35 2.41
CA LYS A 59 13.61 -7.38 1.98
C LYS A 59 14.20 -5.98 1.81
N MET A 60 15.07 -5.52 2.72
CA MET A 60 15.75 -4.22 2.57
C MET A 60 16.72 -4.22 1.38
N GLN A 61 17.46 -5.32 1.16
CA GLN A 61 18.31 -5.46 -0.02
C GLN A 61 17.50 -5.35 -1.31
N LEU A 62 16.36 -6.04 -1.38
CA LEU A 62 15.47 -5.99 -2.53
C LEU A 62 14.85 -4.59 -2.71
N SER A 63 14.47 -3.93 -1.62
CA SER A 63 13.96 -2.55 -1.64
C SER A 63 14.98 -1.58 -2.24
N ILE A 64 16.25 -1.65 -1.82
CA ILE A 64 17.32 -0.83 -2.39
C ILE A 64 17.48 -1.10 -3.90
N ILE A 65 17.48 -2.37 -4.31
CA ILE A 65 17.57 -2.74 -5.73
C ILE A 65 16.36 -2.19 -6.50
N SER A 66 15.14 -2.34 -5.96
CA SER A 66 13.91 -1.80 -6.56
C SER A 66 14.04 -0.31 -6.77
N GLN A 67 14.49 0.45 -5.78
CA GLN A 67 14.57 1.90 -5.90
C GLN A 67 15.63 2.39 -6.90
N ILE A 68 16.71 1.63 -7.05
CA ILE A 68 17.68 1.89 -8.13
C ILE A 68 17.03 1.63 -9.49
N LEU A 69 16.32 0.52 -9.65
CA LEU A 69 15.62 0.19 -10.89
C LEU A 69 14.50 1.18 -11.20
N ASP A 70 13.73 1.61 -10.21
CA ASP A 70 12.68 2.62 -10.34
C ASP A 70 13.26 3.96 -10.77
N GLY A 71 14.45 4.34 -10.27
CA GLY A 71 15.19 5.50 -10.75
C GLY A 71 15.65 5.38 -12.21
N ILE A 72 16.10 4.19 -12.63
CA ILE A 72 16.48 3.91 -14.03
C ILE A 72 15.24 3.94 -14.94
N ILE A 73 14.12 3.35 -14.50
CA ILE A 73 12.85 3.35 -15.23
C ILE A 73 12.32 4.78 -15.37
N PHE A 74 12.35 5.57 -14.29
CA PHE A 74 11.99 6.99 -14.33
C PHE A 74 12.84 7.75 -15.34
N ALA A 75 14.17 7.57 -15.33
CA ALA A 75 15.04 8.17 -16.33
C ALA A 75 14.70 7.71 -17.75
N GLY A 76 14.38 6.42 -17.95
CA GLY A 76 13.92 5.89 -19.24
C GLY A 76 12.64 6.60 -19.73
N TRP A 77 11.68 6.84 -18.84
CA TRP A 77 10.47 7.61 -19.17
C TRP A 77 10.77 9.06 -19.55
N VAL A 78 11.70 9.72 -18.85
CA VAL A 78 12.14 11.11 -19.10
C VAL A 78 12.85 11.23 -20.45
N PHE A 79 13.84 10.37 -20.72
CA PHE A 79 14.71 10.53 -21.89
C PHE A 79 14.09 10.05 -23.20
N PHE A 80 13.20 9.07 -23.17
CA PHE A 80 12.64 8.51 -24.41
C PHE A 80 11.25 7.91 -24.28
N GLY A 81 10.88 7.38 -23.11
CA GLY A 81 9.68 6.55 -22.97
C GLY A 81 8.39 7.30 -23.29
N LEU A 82 8.21 8.51 -22.74
CA LEU A 82 6.99 9.27 -23.01
C LEU A 82 6.95 9.79 -24.45
N THR A 83 8.07 10.24 -25.00
CA THR A 83 8.18 10.66 -26.41
C THR A 83 7.80 9.52 -27.36
N HIS A 84 8.28 8.30 -27.13
CA HIS A 84 7.91 7.15 -27.97
C HIS A 84 6.41 6.84 -27.93
N LEU A 85 5.74 7.04 -26.79
CA LEU A 85 4.30 6.88 -26.71
C LEU A 85 3.57 7.98 -27.48
N GLU A 86 4.03 9.23 -27.40
CA GLU A 86 3.47 10.36 -28.15
C GLU A 86 3.65 10.13 -29.67
N ASP A 87 4.86 9.82 -30.11
CA ASP A 87 5.20 9.51 -31.50
C ASP A 87 4.39 8.35 -32.06
N LEU A 88 4.16 7.29 -31.27
CA LEU A 88 3.32 6.16 -31.67
C LEU A 88 1.87 6.61 -31.95
N THR A 89 1.30 7.46 -31.09
CA THR A 89 -0.07 7.95 -31.29
C THR A 89 -0.19 8.84 -32.53
N HIS A 90 0.83 9.66 -32.80
CA HIS A 90 0.91 10.48 -34.00
C HIS A 90 1.11 9.63 -35.27
N TYR A 91 2.01 8.65 -35.23
CA TYR A 91 2.26 7.73 -36.35
C TYR A 91 1.01 6.96 -36.76
N LEU A 92 0.20 6.55 -35.78
CA LEU A 92 -1.08 5.86 -36.01
C LEU A 92 -2.21 6.78 -36.48
N ASN A 93 -1.99 8.11 -36.54
CA ASN A 93 -2.99 9.12 -36.88
C ASN A 93 -4.29 8.97 -36.08
N LEU A 94 -4.18 8.69 -34.77
CA LEU A 94 -5.34 8.53 -33.91
C LEU A 94 -6.04 9.90 -33.70
N PRO A 95 -7.39 9.94 -33.61
CA PRO A 95 -8.09 11.12 -33.13
C PRO A 95 -7.57 11.53 -31.74
N GLU A 96 -7.51 12.83 -31.44
CA GLU A 96 -6.84 13.38 -30.25
C GLU A 96 -7.21 12.65 -28.94
N THR A 97 -8.50 12.62 -28.59
CA THR A 97 -8.98 11.94 -27.37
C THR A 97 -8.59 10.46 -27.35
N LEU A 98 -8.68 9.75 -28.49
CA LEU A 98 -8.29 8.35 -28.56
C LEU A 98 -6.77 8.18 -28.42
N GLY A 99 -5.99 9.09 -29.00
CA GLY A 99 -4.54 9.16 -28.81
C GLY A 99 -4.17 9.30 -27.34
N TYR A 100 -4.84 10.20 -26.61
CA TYR A 100 -4.61 10.39 -25.17
C TYR A 100 -4.93 9.14 -24.35
N LEU A 101 -6.03 8.46 -24.67
CA LEU A 101 -6.39 7.20 -24.01
C LEU A 101 -5.37 6.10 -24.28
N VAL A 102 -4.97 5.92 -25.55
CA VAL A 102 -3.99 4.90 -25.93
C VAL A 102 -2.64 5.17 -25.28
N PHE A 103 -2.17 6.42 -25.29
CA PHE A 103 -0.95 6.84 -24.60
C PHE A 103 -0.96 6.44 -23.12
N ALA A 104 -1.98 6.88 -22.37
CA ALA A 104 -2.01 6.71 -20.93
C ALA A 104 -2.24 5.24 -20.53
N LEU A 105 -3.04 4.49 -21.29
CA LEU A 105 -3.26 3.05 -21.05
C LEU A 105 -2.01 2.22 -21.39
N LEU A 106 -1.29 2.55 -22.46
CA LEU A 106 0.00 1.92 -22.76
C LEU A 106 1.04 2.24 -21.70
N PHE A 107 1.10 3.48 -21.22
CA PHE A 107 1.94 3.84 -20.07
C PHE A 107 1.66 2.95 -18.86
N LEU A 108 0.38 2.78 -18.47
CA LEU A 108 -0.01 1.89 -17.36
C LEU A 108 0.35 0.43 -17.61
N ALA A 109 0.15 -0.07 -18.84
CA ALA A 109 0.47 -1.44 -19.20
C ALA A 109 1.98 -1.71 -19.16
N ILE A 110 2.78 -0.80 -19.73
CA ILE A 110 4.25 -0.89 -19.72
C ILE A 110 4.76 -0.83 -18.28
N GLN A 111 4.27 0.12 -17.47
CA GLN A 111 4.68 0.23 -16.06
C GLN A 111 4.37 -1.06 -15.28
N SER A 112 3.23 -1.70 -15.56
CA SER A 112 2.86 -2.99 -14.94
C SER A 112 3.81 -4.12 -15.35
N VAL A 113 4.28 -4.12 -16.61
CA VAL A 113 5.27 -5.10 -17.10
C VAL A 113 6.66 -4.82 -16.51
N LEU A 114 7.07 -3.55 -16.40
CA LEU A 114 8.36 -3.17 -15.81
C LEU A 114 8.46 -3.53 -14.33
N ALA A 115 7.34 -3.49 -13.59
CA ALA A 115 7.28 -3.92 -12.18
C ALA A 115 7.28 -5.46 -12.00
N LEU A 116 7.02 -6.22 -13.07
CA LEU A 116 6.83 -7.67 -13.02
C LEU A 116 8.05 -8.43 -12.49
N PRO A 117 9.31 -8.12 -12.85
CA PRO A 117 10.49 -8.85 -12.36
C PRO A 117 10.66 -8.77 -10.83
N ILE A 118 10.48 -7.59 -10.25
CA ILE A 118 10.56 -7.39 -8.79
C ILE A 118 9.40 -8.11 -8.09
N SER A 119 8.17 -7.99 -8.61
CA SER A 119 7.02 -8.71 -8.07
C SER A 119 7.23 -10.23 -8.13
N TYR A 120 7.69 -10.75 -9.27
CA TYR A 120 8.00 -12.16 -9.46
C TYR A 120 9.05 -12.63 -8.46
N TYR A 121 10.18 -11.92 -8.35
CA TYR A 121 11.24 -12.30 -7.40
C TYR A 121 10.74 -12.30 -5.96
N THR A 122 9.99 -11.26 -5.57
CA THR A 122 9.40 -11.15 -4.23
C THR A 122 8.50 -12.34 -3.95
N THR A 123 7.51 -12.61 -4.80
CA THR A 123 6.48 -13.63 -4.54
C THR A 123 6.97 -15.05 -4.77
N MET A 124 7.84 -15.29 -5.75
CA MET A 124 8.22 -16.64 -6.21
C MET A 124 9.54 -17.12 -5.63
N HIS A 125 10.38 -16.22 -5.13
CA HIS A 125 11.65 -16.57 -4.50
C HIS A 125 11.68 -16.14 -3.05
N LEU A 126 11.69 -14.83 -2.78
CA LEU A 126 11.87 -14.31 -1.42
C LEU A 126 10.76 -14.81 -0.47
N ASP A 127 9.50 -14.54 -0.75
CA ASP A 127 8.40 -14.93 0.13
C ASP A 127 8.21 -16.46 0.19
N LYS A 128 8.63 -17.22 -0.83
CA LYS A 128 8.60 -18.69 -0.77
C LYS A 128 9.68 -19.27 0.11
N GLU A 129 10.90 -18.73 0.02
CA GLU A 129 12.05 -19.13 0.85
C GLU A 129 11.69 -19.05 2.34
N PHE A 130 10.95 -18.01 2.73
CA PHE A 130 10.47 -17.81 4.09
C PHE A 130 9.05 -18.37 4.34
N GLY A 131 8.50 -19.19 3.44
CA GLY A 131 7.24 -19.90 3.65
C GLY A 131 5.97 -19.04 3.69
N PHE A 132 6.03 -17.77 3.29
CA PHE A 132 4.87 -16.89 3.18
C PHE A 132 4.06 -17.15 1.92
N SER A 133 4.74 -17.24 0.76
CA SER A 133 4.05 -17.42 -0.51
C SER A 133 3.82 -18.90 -0.80
N LYS A 134 2.57 -19.25 -1.12
CA LYS A 134 2.20 -20.57 -1.67
C LYS A 134 1.81 -20.50 -3.15
N VAL A 135 2.02 -19.35 -3.78
CA VAL A 135 1.58 -19.05 -5.14
C VAL A 135 2.29 -19.95 -6.15
N SER A 136 1.55 -20.63 -7.01
CA SER A 136 2.12 -21.37 -8.14
C SER A 136 2.42 -20.43 -9.31
N LEU A 137 3.30 -20.83 -10.24
CA LEU A 137 3.65 -20.02 -11.41
C LEU A 137 2.41 -19.67 -12.24
N SER A 138 1.49 -20.63 -12.44
CA SER A 138 0.25 -20.40 -13.16
C SER A 138 -0.67 -19.42 -12.43
N LEU A 139 -0.78 -19.53 -11.10
CA LEU A 139 -1.60 -18.63 -10.30
C LEU A 139 -1.03 -17.20 -10.34
N PHE A 140 0.29 -17.04 -10.25
CA PHE A 140 0.96 -15.75 -10.34
C PHE A 140 0.60 -15.01 -11.64
N PHE A 141 0.76 -15.65 -12.80
CA PHE A 141 0.42 -15.02 -14.08
C PHE A 141 -1.09 -14.80 -14.26
N LYS A 142 -1.94 -15.71 -13.77
CA LYS A 142 -3.40 -15.50 -13.78
C LYS A 142 -3.80 -14.26 -12.97
N ASP A 143 -3.21 -14.09 -11.78
CA ASP A 143 -3.48 -12.93 -10.94
C ASP A 143 -2.88 -11.66 -11.56
N PHE A 144 -1.70 -11.73 -12.19
CA PHE A 144 -1.12 -10.61 -12.95
C PHE A 144 -2.06 -10.15 -14.07
N PHE A 145 -2.50 -11.03 -14.97
CA PHE A 145 -3.36 -10.65 -16.09
C PHE A 145 -4.74 -10.17 -15.63
N LYS A 146 -5.29 -10.78 -14.57
CA LYS A 146 -6.55 -10.33 -13.96
C LYS A 146 -6.41 -8.93 -13.35
N GLY A 147 -5.31 -8.69 -12.62
CA GLY A 147 -4.98 -7.38 -12.06
C GLY A 147 -4.78 -6.33 -13.14
N LEU A 148 -3.98 -6.64 -14.17
CA LEU A 148 -3.77 -5.76 -15.32
C LEU A 148 -5.08 -5.40 -16.02
N SER A 149 -5.95 -6.38 -16.25
CA SER A 149 -7.27 -6.15 -16.87
C SER A 149 -8.14 -5.23 -16.03
N LEU A 150 -8.12 -5.39 -14.69
CA LEU A 150 -8.84 -4.51 -13.79
C LEU A 150 -8.27 -3.09 -13.80
N THR A 151 -6.94 -2.96 -13.73
CA THR A 151 -6.24 -1.67 -13.78
C THR A 151 -6.53 -0.93 -15.08
N LEU A 152 -6.46 -1.60 -16.23
CA LEU A 152 -6.75 -0.98 -17.52
C LEU A 152 -8.23 -0.66 -17.70
N GLY A 153 -9.14 -1.51 -17.21
CA GLY A 153 -10.58 -1.27 -17.29
C GLY A 153 -11.05 -0.08 -16.44
N VAL A 154 -10.61 -0.03 -15.17
CA VAL A 154 -10.89 1.10 -14.28
C VAL A 154 -10.11 2.34 -14.73
N GLY A 155 -8.86 2.14 -15.14
CA GLY A 155 -7.99 3.18 -15.69
C GLY A 155 -8.60 3.86 -16.91
N LEU A 156 -9.18 3.11 -17.84
CA LEU A 156 -9.86 3.67 -19.01
C LEU A 156 -10.97 4.64 -18.61
N LEU A 157 -11.85 4.22 -17.69
CA LEU A 157 -12.96 5.06 -17.22
C LEU A 157 -12.45 6.34 -16.55
N LEU A 158 -11.45 6.21 -15.66
CA LEU A 158 -10.90 7.34 -14.93
C LEU A 158 -10.13 8.29 -15.86
N ILE A 159 -9.21 7.77 -16.68
CA ILE A 159 -8.41 8.55 -17.63
C ILE A 159 -9.33 9.27 -18.61
N TYR A 160 -10.33 8.60 -19.19
CA TYR A 160 -11.30 9.26 -20.07
C TYR A 160 -11.99 10.45 -19.38
N THR A 161 -12.47 10.24 -18.15
CA THR A 161 -13.14 11.30 -17.38
C THR A 161 -12.18 12.47 -17.11
N LEU A 162 -10.94 12.18 -16.72
CA LEU A 162 -9.93 13.20 -16.46
C LEU A 162 -9.55 13.96 -17.73
N THR A 163 -9.36 13.27 -18.85
CA THR A 163 -9.09 13.91 -20.15
C THR A 163 -10.19 14.91 -20.51
N MET A 164 -11.45 14.51 -20.42
CA MET A 164 -12.58 15.41 -20.71
C MET A 164 -12.60 16.64 -19.78
N ILE A 165 -12.30 16.45 -18.49
CA ILE A 165 -12.23 17.55 -17.53
C ILE A 165 -11.07 18.50 -17.83
N ILE A 166 -9.87 17.96 -18.08
CA ILE A 166 -8.67 18.75 -18.37
C ILE A 166 -8.85 19.60 -19.63
N GLU A 167 -9.51 19.06 -20.67
CA GLU A 167 -9.70 19.77 -21.93
C GLU A 167 -10.79 20.86 -21.88
N HIS A 168 -11.85 20.65 -21.08
CA HIS A 168 -13.07 21.45 -21.19
C HIS A 168 -13.43 22.26 -19.93
N VAL A 169 -12.67 22.16 -18.84
CA VAL A 169 -12.96 22.84 -17.58
C VAL A 169 -11.81 23.77 -17.19
N GLU A 170 -12.09 25.05 -16.97
CA GLU A 170 -11.07 26.06 -16.65
C GLU A 170 -10.27 25.72 -15.38
N HIS A 171 -10.96 25.40 -14.28
CA HIS A 171 -10.37 24.90 -13.04
C HIS A 171 -10.42 23.37 -12.97
N TRP A 172 -9.87 22.72 -14.01
CA TRP A 172 -9.90 21.27 -14.16
C TRP A 172 -9.30 20.54 -12.96
N GLU A 173 -8.35 21.15 -12.24
CA GLU A 173 -7.65 20.56 -11.10
C GLU A 173 -8.60 20.33 -9.92
N ILE A 174 -9.57 21.22 -9.70
CA ILE A 174 -10.57 21.09 -8.65
C ILE A 174 -11.53 19.95 -8.99
N SER A 175 -12.03 19.93 -10.22
CA SER A 175 -12.95 18.89 -10.71
C SER A 175 -12.27 17.51 -10.73
N SER A 176 -11.03 17.45 -11.20
CA SER A 176 -10.21 16.23 -11.24
C SER A 176 -9.92 15.71 -9.84
N PHE A 177 -9.59 16.60 -8.90
CA PHE A 177 -9.46 16.26 -7.48
C PHE A 177 -10.72 15.55 -6.97
N PHE A 178 -11.91 16.13 -7.16
CA PHE A 178 -13.15 15.52 -6.67
C PHE A 178 -13.42 14.18 -7.34
N VAL A 179 -13.18 14.05 -8.65
CA VAL A 179 -13.33 12.78 -9.37
C VAL A 179 -12.40 11.72 -8.78
N VAL A 180 -11.09 12.00 -8.67
CA VAL A 180 -10.13 11.05 -8.10
C VAL A 180 -10.43 10.72 -6.64
N PHE A 181 -10.84 11.71 -5.84
CA PHE A 181 -11.22 11.51 -4.44
C PHE A 181 -12.46 10.60 -4.31
N VAL A 182 -13.47 10.79 -5.15
CA VAL A 182 -14.63 9.91 -5.21
C VAL A 182 -14.20 8.50 -5.65
N PHE A 183 -13.39 8.37 -6.69
CA PHE A 183 -12.86 7.07 -7.12
C PHE A 183 -12.09 6.36 -6.01
N MET A 184 -11.30 7.08 -5.21
CA MET A 184 -10.57 6.55 -4.06
C MET A 184 -11.52 6.05 -2.97
N ILE A 185 -12.59 6.78 -2.66
CA ILE A 185 -13.64 6.32 -1.74
C ILE A 185 -14.34 5.08 -2.28
N LEU A 186 -14.69 5.08 -3.58
CA LEU A 186 -15.33 3.94 -4.23
C LEU A 186 -14.42 2.72 -4.23
N ALA A 187 -13.12 2.88 -4.48
CA ALA A 187 -12.14 1.80 -4.43
C ALA A 187 -12.07 1.18 -3.03
N ASN A 188 -12.06 2.01 -1.98
CA ASN A 188 -12.11 1.52 -0.59
C ASN A 188 -13.43 0.78 -0.29
N LEU A 189 -14.57 1.33 -0.72
CA LEU A 189 -15.89 0.72 -0.55
C LEU A 189 -16.01 -0.63 -1.28
N PHE A 190 -15.52 -0.71 -2.51
CA PHE A 190 -15.59 -1.91 -3.34
C PHE A 190 -14.44 -2.89 -3.10
N TYR A 191 -13.47 -2.57 -2.24
CA TYR A 191 -12.34 -3.44 -1.95
C TYR A 191 -12.73 -4.89 -1.65
N PRO A 192 -13.74 -5.20 -0.79
CA PRO A 192 -14.15 -6.59 -0.57
C PRO A 192 -14.67 -7.30 -1.83
N LYS A 193 -15.33 -6.58 -2.74
CA LYS A 193 -15.78 -7.15 -4.03
C LYS A 193 -14.62 -7.36 -5.00
N ILE A 194 -13.65 -6.44 -5.00
CA ILE A 194 -12.42 -6.59 -5.78
C ILE A 194 -11.63 -7.81 -5.26
N ALA A 195 -11.50 -7.96 -3.95
CA ALA A 195 -10.83 -9.09 -3.31
C ALA A 195 -11.49 -10.43 -3.65
N GLN A 196 -12.82 -10.47 -3.80
CA GLN A 196 -13.58 -11.66 -4.24
C GLN A 196 -13.23 -12.12 -5.67
N LEU A 197 -12.66 -11.25 -6.51
CA LEU A 197 -12.16 -11.66 -7.83
C LEU A 197 -10.92 -12.56 -7.73
N PHE A 198 -10.20 -12.48 -6.61
CA PHE A 198 -8.96 -13.21 -6.37
C PHE A 198 -9.16 -14.35 -5.37
N ASN A 199 -9.91 -14.12 -4.30
CA ASN A 199 -10.08 -15.04 -3.17
C ASN A 199 -11.53 -15.51 -3.03
N GLN A 200 -11.72 -16.68 -2.44
CA GLN A 200 -13.02 -17.19 -2.05
C GLN A 200 -13.36 -16.69 -0.64
N PHE A 201 -14.63 -16.35 -0.46
CA PHE A 201 -15.19 -15.89 0.80
C PHE A 201 -16.31 -16.86 1.19
N THR A 202 -16.19 -17.49 2.34
CA THR A 202 -17.20 -18.40 2.89
C THR A 202 -17.73 -17.84 4.22
N PRO A 203 -19.02 -18.03 4.56
CA PRO A 203 -19.50 -17.68 5.89
C PRO A 203 -18.71 -18.41 6.98
N LEU A 204 -18.51 -17.76 8.13
CA LEU A 204 -17.86 -18.37 9.28
C LEU A 204 -18.65 -19.60 9.76
N ASN A 205 -18.03 -20.78 9.71
CA ASN A 205 -18.64 -22.04 10.14
C ASN A 205 -18.35 -22.34 11.62
N ASN A 206 -18.62 -21.37 12.50
CA ASN A 206 -18.50 -21.52 13.95
C ASN A 206 -19.49 -20.57 14.65
N ARG A 207 -20.61 -21.11 15.13
CA ARG A 207 -21.69 -20.34 15.75
C ARG A 207 -21.31 -19.69 17.07
N ASP A 208 -20.44 -20.33 17.84
CA ASP A 208 -19.98 -19.78 19.12
C ASP A 208 -19.10 -18.55 18.88
N LEU A 209 -18.10 -18.70 17.99
CA LEU A 209 -17.24 -17.57 17.61
C LEU A 209 -18.03 -16.45 16.92
N GLU A 210 -18.97 -16.78 16.04
CA GLU A 210 -19.85 -15.80 15.39
C GLU A 210 -20.61 -14.97 16.44
N SER A 211 -21.26 -15.63 17.41
CA SER A 211 -21.99 -14.97 18.50
C SER A 211 -21.09 -14.06 19.35
N GLN A 212 -19.87 -14.50 19.66
CA GLN A 212 -18.91 -13.69 20.43
C GLN A 212 -18.48 -12.43 19.65
N ILE A 213 -18.22 -12.55 18.35
CA ILE A 213 -17.88 -11.41 17.49
C ILE A 213 -19.07 -10.44 17.37
N GLU A 214 -20.28 -10.96 17.17
CA GLU A 214 -21.51 -10.15 17.14
C GLU A 214 -21.71 -9.37 18.44
N GLY A 215 -21.53 -10.02 19.59
CA GLY A 215 -21.58 -9.36 20.89
C GLY A 215 -20.55 -8.23 21.06
N MET A 216 -19.36 -8.37 20.46
CA MET A 216 -18.36 -7.28 20.44
C MET A 216 -18.79 -6.12 19.53
N MET A 217 -19.32 -6.44 18.35
CA MET A 217 -19.81 -5.46 17.39
C MET A 217 -20.98 -4.63 17.97
N ASP A 218 -21.89 -5.27 18.70
CA ASP A 218 -23.04 -4.63 19.32
C ASP A 218 -22.63 -3.59 20.37
N LYS A 219 -21.59 -3.88 21.18
CA LYS A 219 -21.06 -2.93 22.18
C LYS A 219 -20.57 -1.62 21.57
N VAL A 220 -20.17 -1.63 20.29
CA VAL A 220 -19.67 -0.46 19.58
C VAL A 220 -20.65 0.10 18.54
N GLY A 221 -21.81 -0.53 18.39
CA GLY A 221 -22.81 -0.19 17.37
C GLY A 221 -22.34 -0.45 15.94
N PHE A 222 -21.42 -1.39 15.75
CA PHE A 222 -21.01 -1.83 14.42
C PHE A 222 -22.03 -2.82 13.87
N LYS A 223 -22.67 -2.48 12.75
CA LYS A 223 -23.58 -3.39 12.04
C LYS A 223 -22.87 -3.99 10.84
N SER A 224 -22.95 -5.31 10.71
CA SER A 224 -22.32 -6.10 9.65
C SER A 224 -23.37 -6.94 8.90
N GLU A 225 -23.18 -7.16 7.61
CA GLU A 225 -23.92 -8.12 6.77
C GLU A 225 -23.44 -9.57 6.93
N GLY A 226 -22.41 -9.78 7.75
CA GLY A 226 -21.95 -11.11 8.13
C GLY A 226 -20.46 -11.17 8.45
N ILE A 227 -20.03 -12.36 8.88
CA ILE A 227 -18.64 -12.68 9.17
C ILE A 227 -18.19 -13.75 8.17
N PHE A 228 -17.14 -13.42 7.41
CA PHE A 228 -16.64 -14.24 6.32
C PHE A 228 -15.20 -14.66 6.57
N VAL A 229 -14.87 -15.86 6.12
CA VAL A 229 -13.50 -16.39 6.07
C VAL A 229 -13.01 -16.28 4.64
N MET A 230 -11.85 -15.65 4.46
CA MET A 230 -11.15 -15.57 3.19
C MET A 230 -10.07 -16.65 3.12
N ASP A 231 -9.97 -17.36 1.99
CA ASP A 231 -8.97 -18.40 1.72
C ASP A 231 -7.56 -17.85 1.40
N ALA A 232 -7.09 -16.93 2.25
CA ALA A 232 -5.82 -16.23 2.10
C ALA A 232 -4.64 -17.20 1.97
N SER A 233 -4.69 -18.35 2.66
CA SER A 233 -3.66 -19.38 2.65
C SER A 233 -3.29 -19.91 1.26
N LYS A 234 -4.15 -19.75 0.24
CA LYS A 234 -3.81 -20.10 -1.16
C LYS A 234 -2.69 -19.24 -1.74
N ARG A 235 -2.50 -18.03 -1.20
CA ARG A 235 -1.51 -17.06 -1.68
C ARG A 235 -0.49 -16.72 -0.60
N ASP A 236 -0.98 -16.40 0.59
CA ASP A 236 -0.21 -15.78 1.66
C ASP A 236 -0.41 -16.53 2.97
N GLY A 237 0.68 -16.90 3.63
CA GLY A 237 0.71 -17.54 4.94
C GLY A 237 0.56 -16.58 6.10
N ARG A 238 0.65 -15.27 5.87
CA ARG A 238 0.54 -14.24 6.91
C ARG A 238 -0.86 -14.14 7.51
N LEU A 239 -0.91 -13.72 8.76
CA LEU A 239 -2.13 -13.57 9.53
C LEU A 239 -2.70 -12.16 9.34
N ASN A 240 -4.02 -12.07 9.10
CA ASN A 240 -4.71 -10.79 9.03
C ASN A 240 -6.23 -10.94 9.27
N ALA A 241 -6.87 -9.84 9.61
CA ALA A 241 -8.32 -9.66 9.62
C ALA A 241 -8.63 -8.19 9.30
N TYR A 242 -9.80 -7.91 8.74
CA TYR A 242 -10.22 -6.53 8.52
C TYR A 242 -11.74 -6.39 8.49
N PHE A 243 -12.20 -5.17 8.72
CA PHE A 243 -13.57 -4.76 8.48
C PHE A 243 -13.64 -4.00 7.15
N GLY A 244 -14.52 -4.44 6.24
CA GLY A 244 -14.62 -3.87 4.90
C GLY A 244 -16.04 -3.50 4.51
N GLY A 245 -16.20 -2.59 3.56
CA GLY A 245 -17.49 -2.12 3.06
C GLY A 245 -18.00 -0.85 3.75
N LEU A 246 -19.09 -0.27 3.23
CA LEU A 246 -19.65 1.00 3.69
C LEU A 246 -21.15 0.87 3.97
N GLY A 247 -21.64 1.68 4.90
CA GLY A 247 -23.06 1.79 5.21
C GLY A 247 -23.60 0.49 5.81
N LYS A 248 -24.59 -0.10 5.13
CA LYS A 248 -25.22 -1.36 5.55
C LYS A 248 -24.39 -2.58 5.12
N ASN A 249 -23.57 -2.46 4.08
CA ASN A 249 -22.86 -3.57 3.46
C ASN A 249 -21.48 -3.84 4.08
N LYS A 250 -21.30 -3.46 5.35
CA LYS A 250 -20.06 -3.74 6.07
C LYS A 250 -19.96 -5.23 6.35
N ARG A 251 -18.76 -5.77 6.37
CA ARG A 251 -18.49 -7.19 6.61
C ARG A 251 -17.21 -7.35 7.41
N VAL A 252 -17.19 -8.38 8.25
CA VAL A 252 -15.97 -8.83 8.94
C VAL A 252 -15.32 -9.89 8.08
N VAL A 253 -14.04 -9.73 7.79
CA VAL A 253 -13.27 -10.69 6.99
C VAL A 253 -12.10 -11.20 7.82
N LEU A 254 -12.10 -12.51 8.07
CA LEU A 254 -11.04 -13.22 8.79
C LEU A 254 -10.22 -14.03 7.79
N PHE A 255 -8.89 -14.02 7.91
CA PHE A 255 -8.08 -14.93 7.12
C PHE A 255 -8.15 -16.33 7.73
N ASP A 256 -8.23 -17.35 6.89
CA ASP A 256 -8.14 -18.75 7.33
C ASP A 256 -6.84 -19.04 8.08
N THR A 257 -5.73 -18.41 7.68
CA THR A 257 -4.45 -18.44 8.38
C THR A 257 -4.58 -17.94 9.82
N LEU A 258 -5.24 -16.79 10.04
CA LEU A 258 -5.45 -16.21 11.36
C LEU A 258 -6.24 -17.17 12.27
N ILE A 259 -7.36 -17.70 11.78
CA ILE A 259 -8.22 -18.62 12.54
C ILE A 259 -7.46 -19.89 12.92
N SER A 260 -6.61 -20.40 12.02
CA SER A 260 -5.86 -21.64 12.26
C SER A 260 -4.68 -21.50 13.23
N LYS A 261 -4.16 -20.27 13.42
CA LYS A 261 -2.94 -20.01 14.20
C LYS A 261 -3.20 -19.29 15.52
N VAL A 262 -4.25 -18.48 15.60
CA VAL A 262 -4.57 -17.69 16.79
C VAL A 262 -5.82 -18.25 17.44
N GLY A 263 -5.73 -18.58 18.73
CA GLY A 263 -6.87 -19.04 19.51
C GLY A 263 -7.99 -17.99 19.60
N THR A 264 -9.21 -18.43 19.95
CA THR A 264 -10.41 -17.58 19.99
C THR A 264 -10.22 -16.29 20.77
N GLU A 265 -9.63 -16.35 21.97
CA GLU A 265 -9.40 -15.14 22.80
C GLU A 265 -8.49 -14.12 22.10
N GLY A 266 -7.41 -14.58 21.48
CA GLY A 266 -6.50 -13.72 20.73
C GLY A 266 -7.16 -13.11 19.50
N LEU A 267 -7.97 -13.89 18.78
CA LEU A 267 -8.73 -13.43 17.64
C LEU A 267 -9.73 -12.33 18.04
N LEU A 268 -10.46 -12.53 19.14
CA LEU A 268 -11.39 -11.52 19.67
C LEU A 268 -10.64 -10.26 20.12
N ALA A 269 -9.45 -10.38 20.71
CA ALA A 269 -8.64 -9.21 21.06
C ALA A 269 -8.19 -8.41 19.83
N ILE A 270 -7.76 -9.09 18.76
CA ILE A 270 -7.42 -8.46 17.48
C ILE A 270 -8.64 -7.74 16.89
N LEU A 271 -9.81 -8.39 16.87
CA LEU A 271 -11.04 -7.75 16.41
C LEU A 271 -11.45 -6.58 17.30
N GLY A 272 -11.18 -6.64 18.61
CA GLY A 272 -11.39 -5.53 19.52
C GLY A 272 -10.56 -4.30 19.15
N HIS A 273 -9.29 -4.50 18.78
CA HIS A 273 -8.41 -3.45 18.25
C HIS A 273 -8.98 -2.84 16.96
N GLU A 274 -9.37 -3.67 16.00
CA GLU A 274 -9.98 -3.23 14.74
C GLU A 274 -11.30 -2.46 14.95
N LEU A 275 -12.14 -2.88 15.89
CA LEU A 275 -13.35 -2.13 16.30
C LEU A 275 -13.00 -0.79 16.95
N GLY A 276 -11.81 -0.68 17.55
CA GLY A 276 -11.25 0.58 18.04
C GLY A 276 -11.06 1.60 16.93
N HIS A 277 -10.56 1.19 15.76
CA HIS A 277 -10.46 2.08 14.60
C HIS A 277 -11.82 2.60 14.14
N PHE A 278 -12.82 1.72 14.13
CA PHE A 278 -14.19 2.11 13.84
C PHE A 278 -14.73 3.13 14.87
N LYS A 279 -14.59 2.83 16.16
CA LYS A 279 -15.07 3.69 17.25
C LYS A 279 -14.42 5.07 17.22
N ASN A 280 -13.12 5.12 16.93
CA ASN A 280 -12.34 6.35 16.86
C ASN A 280 -12.51 7.12 15.55
N LYS A 281 -13.26 6.57 14.57
CA LYS A 281 -13.47 7.14 13.23
C LYS A 281 -12.17 7.33 12.44
N ASP A 282 -11.23 6.41 12.60
CA ASP A 282 -9.89 6.55 12.04
C ASP A 282 -9.88 6.55 10.51
N LEU A 283 -10.78 5.79 9.88
CA LEU A 283 -10.99 5.83 8.43
C LEU A 283 -11.40 7.24 7.95
N LEU A 284 -12.30 7.93 8.65
CA LEU A 284 -12.72 9.29 8.27
C LEU A 284 -11.58 10.30 8.43
N LYS A 285 -10.78 10.17 9.49
CA LYS A 285 -9.58 11.01 9.69
C LYS A 285 -8.56 10.78 8.57
N SER A 286 -8.30 9.52 8.23
CA SER A 286 -7.37 9.14 7.15
C SER A 286 -7.84 9.65 5.80
N LEU A 287 -9.14 9.52 5.49
CA LEU A 287 -9.73 10.09 4.27
C LEU A 287 -9.61 11.62 4.23
N GLY A 288 -9.76 12.32 5.36
CA GLY A 288 -9.55 13.76 5.42
C GLY A 288 -8.10 14.17 5.15
N ILE A 289 -7.13 13.49 5.77
CA ILE A 289 -5.69 13.73 5.55
C ILE A 289 -5.34 13.45 4.08
N MET A 290 -5.73 12.28 3.56
CA MET A 290 -5.45 11.87 2.20
C MET A 290 -6.15 12.77 1.17
N GLY A 291 -7.37 13.24 1.44
CA GLY A 291 -8.07 14.21 0.61
C GLY A 291 -7.36 15.57 0.59
N GLY A 292 -6.90 16.07 1.74
CA GLY A 292 -6.12 17.31 1.79
C GLY A 292 -4.79 17.23 1.03
N LEU A 293 -4.08 16.10 1.16
CA LEU A 293 -2.86 15.83 0.41
C LEU A 293 -3.12 15.71 -1.09
N LEU A 294 -4.20 15.02 -1.49
CA LEU A 294 -4.60 14.89 -2.89
C LEU A 294 -4.95 16.26 -3.49
N ALA A 295 -5.69 17.11 -2.77
CA ALA A 295 -5.99 18.47 -3.19
C ALA A 295 -4.71 19.30 -3.38
N LEU A 296 -3.73 19.16 -2.48
CA LEU A 296 -2.42 19.80 -2.62
C LEU A 296 -1.69 19.31 -3.88
N VAL A 297 -1.69 18.00 -4.16
CA VAL A 297 -1.06 17.45 -5.36
C VAL A 297 -1.70 18.02 -6.63
N PHE A 298 -3.03 18.06 -6.72
CA PHE A 298 -3.72 18.67 -7.87
C PHE A 298 -3.41 20.18 -7.99
N ALA A 299 -3.36 20.91 -6.88
CA ALA A 299 -2.99 22.32 -6.88
C ALA A 299 -1.55 22.56 -7.37
N LEU A 300 -0.60 21.71 -6.99
CA LEU A 300 0.79 21.78 -7.48
C LEU A 300 0.88 21.45 -8.97
N ILE A 301 0.13 20.44 -9.42
CA ILE A 301 0.16 19.98 -10.80
C ILE A 301 -0.47 20.97 -11.76
N ALA A 302 -1.53 21.67 -11.33
CA ALA A 302 -2.14 22.75 -12.08
C ALA A 302 -1.17 23.89 -12.43
N HIS A 303 -0.11 24.05 -11.64
CA HIS A 303 0.90 25.09 -11.79
C HIS A 303 2.26 24.52 -12.23
N LEU A 304 2.30 23.32 -12.82
CA LEU A 304 3.53 22.79 -13.39
C LEU A 304 4.03 23.72 -14.51
N PRO A 305 5.30 24.15 -14.46
CA PRO A 305 5.84 25.00 -15.51
C PRO A 305 5.97 24.20 -16.82
N PRO A 306 5.79 24.84 -18.00
CA PRO A 306 5.97 24.19 -19.31
C PRO A 306 7.30 23.46 -19.46
N LEU A 307 8.34 23.98 -18.80
CA LEU A 307 9.68 23.39 -18.71
C LEU A 307 9.67 21.91 -18.26
N VAL A 308 8.70 21.49 -17.44
CA VAL A 308 8.59 20.08 -17.04
C VAL A 308 8.24 19.22 -18.25
N PHE A 309 7.27 19.60 -19.06
CA PHE A 309 6.88 18.86 -20.27
C PHE A 309 8.01 18.83 -21.29
N GLU A 310 8.71 19.96 -21.46
CA GLU A 310 9.92 20.05 -22.28
C GLU A 310 11.00 19.07 -21.80
N GLY A 311 11.21 18.98 -20.48
CA GLY A 311 12.15 18.03 -19.90
C GLY A 311 11.75 16.55 -20.04
N PHE A 312 10.47 16.25 -20.25
CA PHE A 312 10.00 14.91 -20.63
C PHE A 312 9.93 14.72 -22.16
N ASN A 313 10.31 15.72 -22.95
CA ASN A 313 10.27 15.72 -24.41
C ASN A 313 8.88 15.34 -24.96
N VAL A 314 7.83 15.92 -24.38
CA VAL A 314 6.43 15.69 -24.78
C VAL A 314 5.62 16.97 -24.83
N SER A 315 4.56 16.97 -25.63
CA SER A 315 3.61 18.08 -25.69
C SER A 315 2.79 18.15 -24.40
N GLN A 316 2.34 19.36 -24.03
CA GLN A 316 1.45 19.56 -22.88
C GLN A 316 0.03 19.12 -23.24
N THR A 317 -0.29 17.86 -22.94
CA THR A 317 -1.59 17.23 -23.23
C THR A 317 -2.15 16.58 -21.96
N PRO A 318 -3.45 16.25 -21.91
CA PRO A 318 -4.00 15.51 -20.78
C PRO A 318 -3.27 14.20 -20.50
N ALA A 319 -2.83 13.50 -21.55
CA ALA A 319 -2.14 12.21 -21.42
C ALA A 319 -0.73 12.35 -20.81
N SER A 320 0.07 13.31 -21.29
CA SER A 320 1.40 13.55 -20.72
C SER A 320 1.31 14.08 -19.29
N LEU A 321 0.34 14.96 -18.99
CA LEU A 321 0.06 15.43 -17.64
C LEU A 321 -0.27 14.29 -16.68
N ILE A 322 -1.16 13.37 -17.08
CA ILE A 322 -1.52 12.19 -16.27
C ILE A 322 -0.31 11.28 -16.06
N ALA A 323 0.48 11.00 -17.10
CA ALA A 323 1.67 10.16 -16.98
C ALA A 323 2.73 10.78 -16.06
N ILE A 324 3.00 12.09 -16.20
CA ILE A 324 3.91 12.83 -15.33
C ILE A 324 3.41 12.81 -13.87
N LEU A 325 2.12 13.05 -13.63
CA LEU A 325 1.51 12.92 -12.31
C LEU A 325 1.77 11.53 -11.70
N LEU A 326 1.55 10.46 -12.48
CA LEU A 326 1.76 9.09 -12.01
C LEU A 326 3.24 8.79 -11.72
N LEU A 327 4.18 9.34 -12.50
CA LEU A 327 5.62 9.21 -12.27
C LEU A 327 6.08 9.91 -10.98
N PHE A 328 5.47 11.05 -10.63
CA PHE A 328 5.80 11.80 -9.40
C PHE A 328 4.97 11.37 -8.18
N LEU A 329 3.94 10.53 -8.34
CA LEU A 329 3.12 10.07 -7.22
C LEU A 329 3.92 9.38 -6.09
N PRO A 330 4.93 8.52 -6.37
CA PRO A 330 5.79 7.97 -5.32
C PRO A 330 6.56 9.04 -4.54
N VAL A 331 6.98 10.12 -5.20
CA VAL A 331 7.68 11.25 -4.56
C VAL A 331 6.75 11.96 -3.58
N PHE A 332 5.52 12.31 -4.02
CA PHE A 332 4.52 12.91 -3.13
C PHE A 332 4.18 12.01 -1.94
N SER A 333 4.03 10.71 -2.18
CA SER A 333 3.74 9.72 -1.13
C SER A 333 4.86 9.65 -0.08
N PHE A 334 6.13 9.62 -0.52
CA PHE A 334 7.29 9.58 0.37
C PHE A 334 7.33 10.77 1.33
N TYR A 335 7.09 11.98 0.82
CA TYR A 335 7.08 13.19 1.66
C TYR A 335 5.80 13.35 2.50
N ALA A 336 4.68 12.77 2.07
CA ALA A 336 3.47 12.71 2.87
C ALA A 336 3.57 11.70 4.02
N MET A 337 4.43 10.68 3.89
CA MET A 337 4.47 9.54 4.82
C MET A 337 4.77 9.90 6.28
N PRO A 338 5.68 10.84 6.60
CA PRO A 338 5.86 11.29 7.99
C PRO A 338 4.57 11.83 8.63
N LEU A 339 3.78 12.59 7.88
CA LEU A 339 2.51 13.14 8.35
C LEU A 339 1.46 12.03 8.52
N ILE A 340 1.29 11.19 7.50
CA ILE A 340 0.35 10.06 7.51
C ILE A 340 0.69 9.11 8.67
N GLY A 341 1.98 8.73 8.77
CA GLY A 341 2.50 7.84 9.79
C GLY A 341 2.32 8.38 11.20
N PHE A 342 2.51 9.69 11.43
CA PHE A 342 2.27 10.29 12.74
C PHE A 342 0.82 10.09 13.23
N PHE A 343 -0.16 10.43 12.39
CA PHE A 343 -1.57 10.27 12.74
C PHE A 343 -1.98 8.80 12.82
N SER A 344 -1.47 7.96 11.91
CA SER A 344 -1.74 6.52 11.92
C SER A 344 -1.22 5.86 13.20
N ARG A 345 0.03 6.13 13.61
CA ARG A 345 0.60 5.58 14.85
C ARG A 345 -0.16 6.02 16.10
N LYS A 346 -0.66 7.26 16.14
CA LYS A 346 -1.54 7.72 17.22
C LYS A 346 -2.87 6.96 17.25
N ASN A 347 -3.44 6.67 16.08
CA ASN A 347 -4.67 5.88 15.98
C ASN A 347 -4.46 4.44 16.47
N GLU A 348 -3.32 3.81 16.16
CA GLU A 348 -2.95 2.48 16.66
C GLU A 348 -2.98 2.41 18.20
N TYR A 349 -2.37 3.36 18.91
CA TYR A 349 -2.40 3.36 20.37
C TYR A 349 -3.82 3.54 20.94
N ASN A 350 -4.67 4.33 20.27
CA ASN A 350 -6.06 4.49 20.68
C ASN A 350 -6.86 3.21 20.42
N ALA A 351 -6.58 2.51 19.32
CA ALA A 351 -7.17 1.23 18.98
C ALA A 351 -6.72 0.13 19.95
N ASP A 352 -5.44 0.08 20.32
CA ASP A 352 -4.91 -0.83 21.34
C ASP A 352 -5.56 -0.61 22.70
N LYS A 353 -5.65 0.64 23.15
CA LYS A 353 -6.33 0.99 24.41
C LYS A 353 -7.79 0.57 24.39
N PHE A 354 -8.47 0.76 23.26
CA PHE A 354 -9.87 0.37 23.10
C PHE A 354 -10.04 -1.16 23.04
N GLY A 355 -9.25 -1.86 22.24
CA GLY A 355 -9.28 -3.32 22.13
C GLY A 355 -9.00 -4.00 23.47
N ALA A 356 -8.00 -3.51 24.20
CA ALA A 356 -7.69 -3.99 25.55
C ALA A 356 -8.83 -3.76 26.56
N SER A 357 -9.71 -2.77 26.33
CA SER A 357 -10.89 -2.54 27.16
C SER A 357 -12.06 -3.49 26.86
N LEU A 358 -12.06 -4.12 25.67
CA LEU A 358 -13.05 -5.13 25.28
C LEU A 358 -12.61 -6.56 25.64
N SER A 359 -11.30 -6.81 25.69
CA SER A 359 -10.71 -8.08 26.13
C SER A 359 -9.86 -7.86 27.40
N SER A 360 -8.55 -7.86 27.26
CA SER A 360 -7.60 -7.44 28.28
C SER A 360 -6.29 -7.01 27.62
N LYS A 361 -5.48 -6.22 28.33
CA LYS A 361 -4.15 -5.82 27.86
C LYS A 361 -3.25 -7.03 27.59
N GLU A 362 -3.26 -8.00 28.49
CA GLU A 362 -2.43 -9.20 28.40
C GLU A 362 -2.81 -10.07 27.19
N VAL A 363 -4.10 -10.30 26.96
CA VAL A 363 -4.57 -11.11 25.83
C VAL A 363 -4.24 -10.42 24.50
N LEU A 364 -4.44 -9.10 24.41
CA LEU A 364 -4.08 -8.33 23.22
C LEU A 364 -2.56 -8.37 22.96
N ALA A 365 -1.76 -8.17 24.00
CA ALA A 365 -0.29 -8.22 23.89
C ALA A 365 0.18 -9.60 23.39
N LYS A 366 -0.32 -10.70 23.97
CA LYS A 366 -0.03 -12.07 23.51
C LYS A 366 -0.47 -12.30 22.06
N ALA A 367 -1.63 -11.78 21.66
CA ALA A 367 -2.12 -11.88 20.29
C ALA A 367 -1.22 -11.12 19.31
N LEU A 368 -0.75 -9.91 19.66
CA LEU A 368 0.20 -9.13 18.86
C LEU A 368 1.55 -9.84 18.71
N VAL A 369 2.07 -10.44 19.79
CA VAL A 369 3.29 -11.26 19.73
C VAL A 369 3.10 -12.45 18.79
N SER A 370 1.97 -13.15 18.88
CA SER A 370 1.65 -14.28 17.99
C SER A 370 1.58 -13.85 16.52
N ILE A 371 0.93 -12.72 16.20
CA ILE A 371 0.90 -12.18 14.83
C ILE A 371 2.30 -11.87 14.32
N VAL A 372 3.13 -11.20 15.13
CA VAL A 372 4.47 -10.80 14.71
C VAL A 372 5.39 -12.01 14.53
N SER A 373 5.26 -13.03 15.38
CA SER A 373 5.95 -14.31 15.25
C SER A 373 5.56 -15.01 13.94
N GLU A 374 4.27 -15.20 13.69
CA GLU A 374 3.77 -15.90 12.49
C GLU A 374 4.04 -15.11 11.19
N ASN A 375 4.04 -13.77 11.26
CA ASN A 375 4.40 -12.91 10.14
C ASN A 375 5.92 -12.67 10.00
N LYS A 376 6.74 -13.31 10.85
CA LYS A 376 8.21 -13.17 10.94
C LYS A 376 8.67 -11.71 10.87
N ALA A 377 7.97 -10.83 11.57
CA ALA A 377 8.30 -9.42 11.61
C ALA A 377 9.44 -9.19 12.63
N PHE A 378 10.53 -8.57 12.18
CA PHE A 378 11.66 -8.31 13.06
C PHE A 378 11.29 -7.23 14.12
N PRO A 379 11.52 -7.47 15.43
CA PRO A 379 11.01 -6.60 16.49
C PRO A 379 11.59 -5.18 16.53
N TYR A 380 12.78 -4.99 15.95
CA TYR A 380 13.52 -3.73 16.01
C TYR A 380 13.47 -2.95 14.70
N SER A 381 13.40 -1.63 14.79
CA SER A 381 13.51 -0.74 13.64
C SER A 381 14.23 0.55 13.98
N HIS A 382 14.98 1.07 13.02
CA HIS A 382 15.76 2.28 13.16
C HIS A 382 14.81 3.49 13.26
N PRO A 383 15.00 4.44 14.21
CA PRO A 383 14.07 5.55 14.41
C PRO A 383 13.80 6.40 13.16
N PHE A 384 14.84 6.66 12.35
CA PHE A 384 14.68 7.37 11.08
C PHE A 384 13.83 6.60 10.06
N TYR A 385 13.97 5.27 10.03
CA TYR A 385 13.16 4.42 9.16
C TYR A 385 11.70 4.39 9.61
N VAL A 386 11.46 4.33 10.93
CA VAL A 386 10.11 4.45 11.51
C VAL A 386 9.49 5.80 11.16
N PHE A 387 10.24 6.89 11.29
CA PHE A 387 9.76 8.24 10.94
C PHE A 387 9.32 8.32 9.47
N LEU A 388 10.12 7.77 8.55
CA LEU A 388 9.86 7.84 7.11
C LEU A 388 8.81 6.86 6.60
N HIS A 389 8.71 5.64 7.15
CA HIS A 389 7.96 4.55 6.50
C HIS A 389 6.86 3.91 7.35
N PHE A 390 6.80 4.13 8.67
CA PHE A 390 5.90 3.33 9.51
C PHE A 390 4.53 3.98 9.70
N THR A 391 3.47 3.26 9.34
CA THR A 391 2.09 3.59 9.73
C THR A 391 1.70 3.02 11.09
N HIS A 392 2.39 1.99 11.57
CA HIS A 392 2.16 1.37 12.87
C HIS A 392 3.35 1.61 13.80
N PRO A 393 3.16 1.81 15.11
CA PRO A 393 4.28 1.88 16.03
C PRO A 393 5.02 0.53 16.05
N PRO A 394 6.35 0.54 16.29
CA PRO A 394 7.10 -0.69 16.55
C PRO A 394 6.43 -1.56 17.62
N LEU A 395 6.46 -2.89 17.45
CA LEU A 395 5.77 -3.82 18.35
C LEU A 395 6.17 -3.59 19.83
N LEU A 396 7.47 -3.43 20.09
CA LEU A 396 7.97 -3.23 21.46
C LEU A 396 7.35 -2.00 22.13
N GLU A 397 7.06 -0.93 21.37
CA GLU A 397 6.40 0.27 21.90
C GLU A 397 4.93 0.01 22.21
N ARG A 398 4.24 -0.80 21.39
CA ARG A 398 2.85 -1.20 21.63
C ARG A 398 2.74 -2.10 22.86
N LEU A 399 3.63 -3.08 22.99
CA LEU A 399 3.67 -3.97 24.16
C LEU A 399 3.93 -3.21 25.45
N LYS A 400 4.87 -2.25 25.42
CA LYS A 400 5.11 -1.35 26.55
C LYS A 400 3.86 -0.53 26.92
N ALA A 401 3.11 -0.03 25.93
CA ALA A 401 1.86 0.71 26.18
C ALA A 401 0.73 -0.18 26.74
N LEU A 402 0.84 -1.49 26.57
CA LEU A 402 -0.06 -2.51 27.12
C LEU A 402 0.44 -3.06 28.47
N ASP A 403 1.47 -2.47 29.08
CA ASP A 403 2.10 -2.94 30.32
C ASP A 403 2.54 -4.41 30.25
N TYR A 404 2.93 -4.87 29.06
CA TYR A 404 3.40 -6.23 28.84
C TYR A 404 4.91 -6.32 29.12
N GLU A 405 5.31 -7.23 29.99
CA GLU A 405 6.71 -7.50 30.28
C GLU A 405 7.37 -8.22 29.10
N ILE A 406 8.46 -7.65 28.61
CA ILE A 406 9.23 -8.19 27.49
C ILE A 406 10.31 -9.08 28.09
N GLU A 407 10.15 -10.39 27.92
CA GLU A 407 11.17 -11.40 28.26
C GLU A 407 12.15 -11.66 27.12
#